data_AF-A0A3G6MT74-F1
#
_entry.id   AF-A0A3G6MT74-F1
#
_cell.length_a   1.000
_cell.length_b   1.000
_cell.length_c   1.000
_cell.angle_alpha   90.00
_cell.angle_beta   90.00
_cell.angle_gamma   90.00
#
_symmetry.space_group_name_H-M   'P 1'
#
loop_
_entity.id
_entity.type
_entity.pdbx_description
1 polymer ?
#
loop_
_entity_poly.entity_id
_entity_poly.type
_entity_poly.pdbx_seq_one_letter_code
_entity_poly.pdbx_strand_id
1 'polypeptide(L)' 'MKTIVDYLLEWNITSKKGKVILKLKDSDPEIIDDLDFQEFSALAIVLEKGNAKFDETENSIYNVMP' A
#
# COMPACT_ATOMS: atom_id res chain seq x y z
N MET A 1 7.00 -0.64 -12.77
CA MET A 1 5.96 0.24 -12.19
C MET A 1 4.56 -0.22 -12.58
N LYS A 2 3.69 -0.45 -11.59
CA LYS A 2 2.30 -0.88 -11.75
C LYS A 2 1.36 0.18 -11.16
N THR A 3 0.22 0.43 -11.81
CA THR A 3 -0.78 1.38 -11.31
C THR A 3 -1.64 0.70 -10.24
N ILE A 4 -1.77 1.35 -9.09
CA ILE A 4 -2.70 0.92 -8.02
C ILE A 4 -4.08 1.46 -8.36
N VAL A 5 -5.06 0.57 -8.51
CA VAL A 5 -6.44 0.92 -8.86
C VAL A 5 -7.39 0.89 -7.67
N ASP A 6 -7.02 0.17 -6.62
CA ASP A 6 -7.77 0.03 -5.38
C ASP A 6 -6.84 -0.49 -4.28
N TYR A 7 -7.24 -0.40 -3.01
CA TYR A 7 -6.47 -0.95 -1.89
C TYR A 7 -7.35 -1.31 -0.69
N LEU A 8 -6.91 -2.29 0.10
CA LEU A 8 -7.50 -2.62 1.39
C LEU A 8 -6.48 -2.39 2.50
N LEU A 9 -6.88 -1.67 3.55
CA LEU A 9 -6.10 -1.43 4.76
C LEU A 9 -6.68 -2.25 5.90
N GLU A 10 -5.87 -3.11 6.50
CA GLU A 10 -6.25 -3.93 7.66
C GLU A 10 -5.32 -3.63 8.83
N TRP A 11 -5.89 -3.27 9.99
CA TRP A 11 -5.14 -3.08 11.23
C TRP A 11 -5.65 -4.05 12.30
N ASN A 12 -4.76 -4.92 12.79
CA ASN A 12 -5.06 -5.84 13.86
C ASN A 12 -4.74 -5.18 15.22
N ILE A 13 -5.79 -4.82 15.97
CA ILE A 13 -5.68 -4.11 17.25
C ILE A 13 -4.93 -4.94 18.31
N THR A 14 -5.10 -6.26 18.29
CA THR A 14 -4.51 -7.17 19.29
C THR A 14 -3.00 -7.33 19.09
N SER A 15 -2.59 -7.63 17.86
CA SER A 15 -1.16 -7.83 17.51
C SER A 15 -0.43 -6.52 17.24
N LYS A 16 -1.16 -5.41 17.06
CA LYS A 16 -0.63 -4.10 16.64
C LYS A 16 0.15 -4.18 15.33
N LYS A 17 -0.38 -4.95 14.38
CA LYS A 17 0.19 -5.17 13.06
C LYS A 17 -0.77 -4.75 11.96
N GLY A 18 -0.22 -4.10 10.95
CA GLY A 18 -0.91 -3.66 9.76
C GLY A 18 -0.67 -4.58 8.57
N LYS A 19 -1.63 -4.57 7.66
CA LYS A 19 -1.54 -5.23 6.36
C LYS A 19 -2.19 -4.35 5.31
N VAL A 20 -1.53 -4.22 4.17
CA VAL A 20 -1.99 -3.47 3.00
C VAL A 20 -2.07 -4.44 1.82
N ILE A 21 -3.23 -4.47 1.16
CA ILE A 21 -3.42 -5.25 -0.07
C ILE A 21 -3.65 -4.26 -1.20
N LEU A 22 -2.74 -4.23 -2.17
CA LEU A 22 -2.80 -3.37 -3.34
C LEU A 22 -3.45 -4.11 -4.50
N LYS A 23 -4.50 -3.54 -5.08
CA LYS A 23 -5.05 -4.02 -6.34
C LYS A 23 -4.35 -3.31 -7.49
N LEU A 24 -3.63 -4.08 -8.29
CA LEU A 24 -2.84 -3.57 -9.40
C LEU A 24 -3.62 -3.72 -10.72
N LYS A 25 -3.47 -2.75 -11.62
CA LYS A 25 -4.05 -2.85 -12.96
C LYS A 25 -3.34 -3.96 -13.74
N ASP A 26 -4.10 -4.89 -14.33
CA ASP A 26 -3.58 -5.97 -15.19
C ASP A 26 -2.47 -6.81 -14.52
N SER A 27 -2.53 -6.99 -13.20
CA SER A 27 -1.54 -7.73 -12.41
C SER A 27 -2.18 -8.34 -11.17
N ASP A 28 -1.52 -9.34 -10.59
CA ASP A 28 -1.95 -9.92 -9.33
C ASP A 28 -1.87 -8.89 -8.18
N PRO A 29 -2.71 -9.01 -7.15
CA PRO A 29 -2.64 -8.16 -5.97
C PRO A 29 -1.30 -8.31 -5.25
N GLU A 30 -0.78 -7.18 -4.76
CA GLU A 30 0.41 -7.17 -3.90
C GLU A 30 -0.02 -7.13 -2.43
N ILE A 31 0.64 -7.91 -1.59
CA ILE A 31 0.34 -7.99 -0.15
C ILE A 31 1.57 -7.57 0.64
N ILE A 32 1.42 -6.51 1.43
CA ILE A 32 2.43 -6.04 2.36
C ILE A 32 1.89 -6.24 3.77
N ASP A 33 2.51 -7.12 4.56
CA ASP A 33 2.06 -7.49 5.90
C ASP A 33 3.15 -7.27 6.95
N ASP A 34 2.83 -7.64 8.20
CA ASP A 34 3.66 -7.46 9.39
C ASP A 34 4.13 -6.01 9.67
N LEU A 35 3.41 -5.02 9.12
CA LEU A 35 3.72 -3.61 9.24
C LEU A 35 3.52 -3.13 10.69
N ASP A 36 4.46 -2.36 11.21
CA ASP A 36 4.23 -1.62 12.44
C ASP A 36 3.28 -0.42 12.22
N PHE A 37 2.91 0.28 13.30
CA PHE A 37 2.00 1.42 13.22
C PHE A 37 2.56 2.56 12.35
N GLN A 38 3.87 2.82 12.41
CA GLN A 38 4.51 3.90 11.68
C GLN A 38 4.56 3.58 10.18
N GLU A 39 4.92 2.36 9.81
CA GLU A 39 4.96 1.90 8.42
C GLU A 39 3.54 1.86 7.82
N PHE A 40 2.59 1.28 8.55
CA PHE A 40 1.19 1.19 8.11
C PHE A 40 0.56 2.57 7.90
N SER A 41 0.76 3.50 8.85
CA SER A 41 0.22 4.86 8.73
C SER A 41 0.89 5.66 7.60
N ALA A 42 2.20 5.53 7.41
CA ALA A 42 2.90 6.14 6.29
C ALA A 42 2.33 5.66 4.95
N LEU A 43 2.13 4.34 4.79
CA LEU A 43 1.53 3.78 3.59
C LEU A 43 0.09 4.24 3.37
N ALA A 44 -0.73 4.24 4.41
CA ALA A 44 -2.11 4.71 4.34
C ALA A 44 -2.18 6.17 3.84
N ILE A 45 -1.30 7.05 4.34
CA ILE A 45 -1.22 8.46 3.91
C ILE A 45 -0.80 8.59 2.44
N VAL A 46 0.16 7.77 1.99
CA VAL A 46 0.60 7.80 0.58
C VAL A 46 -0.53 7.36 -0.36
N LEU A 47 -1.29 6.33 0.03
CA LEU A 47 -2.41 5.77 -0.73
C LEU A 47 -3.62 6.70 -0.76
N GLU A 48 -3.90 7.43 0.33
CA GLU A 48 -5.05 8.35 0.43
C GLU A 48 -4.96 9.53 -0.55
N LYS A 49 -3.74 9.96 -0.91
CA LYS A 49 -3.50 11.16 -1.73
C LYS A 49 -3.88 11.04 -3.22
N GLY A 50 -4.58 9.99 -3.64
CA GLY A 50 -5.08 9.84 -5.01
C GLY A 50 -4.35 8.77 -5.82
N ASN A 51 -4.00 9.07 -7.08
CA ASN A 51 -3.37 8.07 -7.96
C ASN A 51 -2.02 7.63 -7.38
N ALA A 52 -1.86 6.33 -7.11
CA ALA A 52 -0.60 5.77 -6.62
C ALA A 52 -0.03 4.72 -7.59
N LYS A 53 1.29 4.57 -7.58
CA LYS A 53 2.00 3.51 -8.32
C LYS A 53 2.87 2.71 -7.37
N PHE A 54 2.96 1.42 -7.66
CA PHE A 54 3.88 0.50 -7.01
C PHE A 54 5.07 0.22 -7.91
N ASP A 55 6.29 0.38 -7.39
CA ASP A 55 7.51 -0.08 -8.04
C ASP A 55 8.04 -1.32 -7.32
N GLU A 56 7.94 -2.46 -7.99
CA GLU A 56 8.43 -3.75 -7.49
C GLU A 56 9.97 -3.82 -7.43
N THR A 57 10.68 -2.98 -8.19
CA THR A 57 12.16 -2.96 -8.23
C THR A 57 12.72 -2.32 -6.98
N GLU A 58 12.10 -1.23 -6.53
CA GLU A 58 12.50 -0.45 -5.35
C GLU A 58 11.66 -0.81 -4.10
N ASN A 59 10.68 -1.70 -4.26
CA ASN A 59 9.68 -2.07 -3.26
C ASN A 59 9.02 -0.85 -2.59
N SER A 60 8.47 0.02 -3.42
CA SER A 60 8.08 1.37 -3.02
C SER A 60 6.73 1.77 -3.62
N ILE A 61 5.98 2.56 -2.86
CA ILE A 61 4.70 3.12 -3.28
C ILE A 61 4.88 4.62 -3.37
N TYR A 62 4.51 5.19 -4.52
CA TYR A 62 4.56 6.62 -4.75
C TYR A 62 3.18 7.12 -5.10
N ASN A 63 2.83 8.28 -4.55
CA ASN A 63 1.74 9.04 -5.11
C ASN A 63 2.21 9.68 -6.42
N VAL A 64 1.40 9.58 -7.48
CA VAL A 64 1.67 10.12 -8.81
C VAL A 64 0.84 11.35 -9.16
N MET A 65 0.26 12.04 -8.17
CA MET A 65 -0.13 13.44 -8.39
C MET A 65 1.08 14.39 -8.30
N PRO A 66 1.14 15.45 -9.13
CA PRO A 66 1.89 16.65 -8.80
C PRO A 66 1.39 17.29 -7.50
#